data_AF-A0A2G5LDS2-F1
#
_entry.id   AF-A0A2G5LDS2-F1
#
_cell.length_a   1.000
_cell.length_b   1.000
_cell.length_c   1.000
_cell.angle_alpha   90.00
_cell.angle_beta   90.00
_cell.angle_gamma   90.00
#
_symmetry.space_group_name_H-M   'P 1'
#
loop_
_entity.id
_entity.type
_entity.pdbx_description
1 polymer ?
#
loop_
_entity_poly.entity_id
_entity_poly.type
_entity_poly.pdbx_seq_one_letter_code
_entity_poly.pdbx_strand_id
1 'polypeptide(L)'
;MQTIINTWLNIALNDLESAILLHRNGKYRNSYFLFQQASEKANKAAALFSGDFTEKEIEETFHDQFKIPRKIMVQKEEKMKAVIELLESYPMPKDLEPLSNKSFAKHHKSISAAICSIDRLKNCDLVNFTLEDLDGFLEILTGLETIEYAFPENSNSILRSQMQAMARYFGELGTKEALETKREILNILADKKKSQMYFQNLMHHLIPIQFDSIFIDHTFYFCALLTIQHSSRTRYPKNGVNPEDIYTKELPIVQKQLGFMECLKEAILRLEKMNGNKHELQNLFSNLTIAQ
;
A
#
# COMPACT_ATOMS: atom_id res chain seq x y z
N MET A 1 -12.08 10.98 -11.89
CA MET A 1 -11.34 10.07 -10.97
C MET A 1 -10.80 10.79 -9.75
N GLN A 2 -9.96 11.82 -9.88
CA GLN A 2 -9.39 12.55 -8.73
C GLN A 2 -10.45 13.14 -7.79
N THR A 3 -11.52 13.75 -8.33
CA THR A 3 -12.65 14.27 -7.57
C THR A 3 -13.37 13.19 -6.75
N ILE A 4 -13.53 11.98 -7.31
CA ILE A 4 -14.26 10.88 -6.67
C ILE A 4 -13.45 10.29 -5.51
N ILE A 5 -12.14 10.11 -5.70
CA ILE A 5 -11.23 9.68 -4.63
C ILE A 5 -11.31 10.65 -3.44
N ASN A 6 -11.22 11.96 -3.69
CA ASN A 6 -11.32 12.97 -2.63
C ASN A 6 -12.70 12.96 -1.95
N THR A 7 -13.78 12.71 -2.69
CA THR A 7 -15.10 12.53 -2.09
C THR A 7 -15.12 11.36 -1.10
N TRP A 8 -14.60 10.19 -1.47
CA TRP A 8 -14.53 9.04 -0.56
C TRP A 8 -13.67 9.32 0.68
N LEU A 9 -12.51 9.96 0.50
CA LEU A 9 -11.62 10.32 1.62
C LEU A 9 -12.27 11.33 2.58
N ASN A 10 -12.94 12.35 2.05
CA ASN A 10 -13.67 13.32 2.88
C ASN A 10 -14.81 12.68 3.67
N ILE A 11 -15.56 11.77 3.06
CA ILE A 11 -16.61 11.04 3.79
C ILE A 11 -15.97 10.15 4.88
N ALA A 12 -14.85 9.47 4.58
CA ALA A 12 -14.13 8.68 5.57
C ALA A 12 -13.65 9.51 6.76
N LEU A 13 -13.12 10.72 6.53
CA LEU A 13 -12.71 11.65 7.60
C LEU A 13 -13.89 12.08 8.47
N ASN A 14 -15.04 12.42 7.87
CA ASN A 14 -16.24 12.82 8.61
C ASN A 14 -16.81 11.68 9.47
N ASP A 15 -16.82 10.45 8.93
CA ASP A 15 -17.22 9.25 9.68
C ASP A 15 -16.27 9.04 10.87
N LEU A 16 -14.97 9.23 10.66
CA LEU A 16 -13.94 9.06 11.70
C LEU A 16 -14.05 10.10 12.81
N GLU A 17 -14.27 11.37 12.47
CA GLU A 17 -14.51 12.43 13.45
C GLU A 17 -15.73 12.11 14.33
N SER A 18 -16.82 11.69 13.69
CA SER A 18 -18.03 11.26 14.38
C SER A 18 -17.77 10.03 15.27
N ALA A 19 -16.96 9.08 14.79
CA ALA A 19 -16.57 7.89 15.54
C ALA A 19 -15.80 8.25 16.82
N ILE A 20 -14.84 9.19 16.73
CA ILE A 20 -14.06 9.70 17.86
C ILE A 20 -14.97 10.36 18.90
N LEU A 21 -15.89 11.22 18.46
CA LEU A 21 -16.82 11.91 19.36
C LEU A 21 -17.71 10.91 20.11
N LEU A 22 -18.25 9.90 19.41
CA LEU A 22 -19.08 8.87 20.02
C LEU A 22 -18.29 8.01 21.02
N HIS A 23 -17.03 7.67 20.70
CA HIS A 23 -16.17 6.90 21.60
C HIS A 23 -15.97 7.63 22.94
N ARG A 24 -15.58 8.91 22.86
CA ARG A 24 -15.35 9.77 24.03
C ARG A 24 -16.59 9.94 24.91
N ASN A 25 -17.78 9.86 24.31
CA ASN A 25 -19.06 9.93 25.02
C ASN A 25 -19.60 8.55 25.46
N GLY A 26 -18.79 7.50 25.41
CA GLY A 26 -19.17 6.15 25.85
C GLY A 26 -20.14 5.42 24.91
N LYS A 27 -20.33 5.91 23.69
CA LYS A 27 -21.19 5.29 22.65
C LYS A 27 -20.37 4.37 21.76
N TYR A 28 -19.72 3.38 22.38
CA TYR A 28 -18.69 2.54 21.74
C TYR A 28 -19.19 1.75 20.53
N ARG A 29 -20.40 1.18 20.59
CA ARG A 29 -20.99 0.49 19.43
C ARG A 29 -21.10 1.41 18.21
N ASN A 30 -21.70 2.59 18.38
CA ASN A 30 -21.92 3.52 17.26
C ASN A 30 -20.59 4.11 16.77
N SER A 31 -19.66 4.36 17.70
CA SER A 31 -18.29 4.71 17.36
C SER A 31 -17.64 3.64 16.48
N TYR A 32 -17.73 2.37 16.87
CA TYR A 32 -17.15 1.26 16.13
C TYR A 32 -17.77 1.06 14.75
N PHE A 33 -19.09 1.23 14.65
CA PHE A 33 -19.78 1.22 13.36
C PHE A 33 -19.25 2.30 12.41
N LEU A 34 -19.08 3.54 12.88
CA LEU A 34 -18.53 4.62 12.06
C LEU A 34 -17.04 4.42 11.74
N PHE A 35 -16.27 3.84 12.66
CA PHE A 35 -14.88 3.45 12.39
C PHE A 35 -14.77 2.42 11.27
N GLN A 36 -15.62 1.39 11.28
CA GLN A 36 -15.74 0.45 10.16
C GLN A 36 -16.08 1.17 8.85
N GLN A 37 -17.06 2.09 8.89
CA GLN A 37 -17.47 2.85 7.71
C GLN A 37 -16.35 3.73 7.15
N ALA A 38 -15.57 4.39 8.02
CA ALA A 38 -14.41 5.17 7.62
C ALA A 38 -13.35 4.27 6.96
N SER A 39 -13.04 3.12 7.59
CA SER A 39 -12.06 2.15 7.06
C SER A 39 -12.48 1.60 5.69
N GLU A 40 -13.76 1.26 5.49
CA GLU A 40 -14.29 0.76 4.22
C GLU A 40 -14.12 1.81 3.11
N LYS A 41 -14.48 3.06 3.39
CA LYS A 41 -14.41 4.17 2.43
C LYS A 41 -12.96 4.50 2.06
N ALA A 42 -12.06 4.52 3.03
CA ALA A 42 -10.63 4.74 2.82
C ALA A 42 -10.00 3.64 1.95
N ASN A 43 -10.30 2.37 2.24
CA ASN A 43 -9.86 1.23 1.42
C ASN A 43 -10.34 1.33 -0.04
N LYS A 44 -11.62 1.71 -0.25
CA LYS A 44 -12.18 1.91 -1.59
C LYS A 44 -11.50 3.07 -2.34
N ALA A 45 -11.22 4.17 -1.66
CA ALA A 45 -10.47 5.29 -2.23
C ALA A 45 -9.05 4.89 -2.65
N ALA A 46 -8.36 4.10 -1.82
CA ALA A 46 -7.02 3.58 -2.10
C ALA A 46 -7.00 2.69 -3.35
N ALA A 47 -7.99 1.79 -3.45
CA ALA A 47 -8.15 0.92 -4.61
C ALA A 47 -8.37 1.70 -5.91
N LEU A 48 -9.21 2.75 -5.88
CA LEU A 48 -9.36 3.67 -7.03
C LEU A 48 -8.07 4.44 -7.33
N PHE A 49 -7.35 4.89 -6.30
CA PHE A 49 -6.10 5.62 -6.46
C PHE A 49 -5.04 4.78 -7.18
N SER A 50 -4.90 3.50 -6.79
CA SER A 50 -3.94 2.56 -7.39
C SER A 50 -4.17 2.30 -8.88
N GLY A 51 -5.41 2.47 -9.36
CA GLY A 51 -5.81 2.10 -10.72
C GLY A 51 -6.08 0.62 -10.91
N ASP A 52 -5.97 -0.21 -9.86
CA ASP A 52 -6.30 -1.64 -9.90
C ASP A 52 -7.82 -1.90 -9.92
N PHE A 53 -8.62 -0.87 -9.66
CA PHE A 53 -10.08 -0.92 -9.68
C PHE A 53 -10.71 0.24 -10.46
N THR A 54 -11.75 -0.08 -11.20
CA THR A 54 -12.75 0.87 -11.70
C THR A 54 -13.84 1.15 -10.66
N GLU A 55 -14.58 2.24 -10.83
CA GLU A 55 -15.71 2.59 -9.94
C GLU A 55 -16.74 1.47 -9.85
N LYS A 56 -17.08 0.85 -10.99
CA LYS A 56 -18.00 -0.29 -11.04
C LYS A 56 -17.50 -1.48 -10.21
N GLU A 57 -16.21 -1.82 -10.33
CA GLU A 57 -15.64 -2.93 -9.57
C GLU A 57 -15.59 -2.64 -8.08
N ILE A 58 -15.44 -1.37 -7.68
CA ILE A 58 -15.55 -0.96 -6.27
C ILE A 58 -16.96 -1.18 -5.73
N GLU A 59 -18.01 -0.87 -6.51
CA GLU A 59 -19.39 -1.13 -6.10
C GLU A 59 -19.64 -2.62 -5.84
N GLU A 60 -19.06 -3.50 -6.67
CA GLU A 60 -19.17 -4.96 -6.57
C GLU A 60 -18.42 -5.57 -5.36
N THR A 61 -17.55 -4.80 -4.68
CA THR A 61 -16.91 -5.23 -3.43
C THR A 61 -17.89 -5.26 -2.25
N PHE A 62 -19.02 -4.56 -2.34
CA PHE A 62 -20.00 -4.38 -1.25
C PHE A 62 -19.32 -3.93 0.06
N HIS A 63 -19.48 -4.68 1.15
CA HIS A 63 -18.91 -4.39 2.48
C HIS A 63 -17.75 -5.34 2.86
N ASP A 64 -17.33 -6.22 1.94
CA ASP A 64 -16.23 -7.14 2.17
C ASP A 64 -14.90 -6.45 1.80
N GLN A 65 -14.30 -5.81 2.80
CA GLN A 65 -13.06 -5.06 2.63
C GLN A 65 -11.88 -5.93 2.17
N PHE A 66 -11.92 -7.27 2.34
CA PHE A 66 -10.84 -8.15 1.88
C PHE A 66 -10.92 -8.54 0.41
N LYS A 67 -12.06 -8.31 -0.26
CA LYS A 67 -12.12 -8.48 -1.72
C LYS A 67 -11.11 -7.59 -2.44
N ILE A 68 -10.89 -6.38 -1.93
CA ILE A 68 -9.94 -5.41 -2.49
C ILE A 68 -8.51 -5.95 -2.47
N PRO A 69 -7.86 -6.15 -1.30
CA PRO A 69 -6.48 -6.61 -1.24
C PRO A 69 -6.32 -7.99 -1.87
N ARG A 70 -7.31 -8.88 -1.76
CA ARG A 70 -7.25 -10.19 -2.42
C ARG A 70 -7.17 -10.07 -3.94
N LYS A 71 -8.03 -9.25 -4.56
CA LYS A 71 -8.03 -9.06 -6.03
C LYS A 71 -6.72 -8.43 -6.50
N ILE A 72 -6.22 -7.42 -5.79
CA ILE A 72 -4.93 -6.78 -6.09
C ILE A 72 -3.81 -7.83 -6.07
N MET A 73 -3.77 -8.67 -5.03
CA MET A 73 -2.73 -9.70 -4.91
C MET A 73 -2.83 -10.74 -6.03
N VAL A 74 -4.03 -11.18 -6.42
CA VAL A 74 -4.23 -12.10 -7.56
C VAL A 74 -3.74 -11.49 -8.87
N GLN A 75 -4.09 -10.23 -9.15
CA GLN A 75 -3.60 -9.53 -10.35
C GLN A 75 -2.08 -9.35 -10.33
N LYS A 76 -1.48 -9.07 -9.17
CA LYS A 76 -0.03 -8.99 -9.00
C LYS A 76 0.64 -10.35 -9.20
N GLU A 77 0.04 -11.43 -8.73
CA GLU A 77 0.52 -12.80 -8.95
C GLU A 77 0.55 -13.16 -10.44
N GLU A 78 -0.53 -12.87 -11.18
CA GLU A 78 -0.62 -13.11 -12.62
C GLU A 78 0.45 -12.31 -13.41
N LYS A 79 0.60 -11.01 -13.10
CA LYS A 79 1.65 -10.17 -13.70
C LYS A 79 3.05 -10.70 -13.38
N MET A 80 3.27 -11.15 -12.15
CA MET A 80 4.54 -11.70 -11.71
C MET A 80 4.89 -12.99 -12.44
N LYS A 81 3.90 -13.86 -12.65
CA LYS A 81 4.06 -15.09 -13.42
C LYS A 81 4.49 -14.79 -14.86
N ALA A 82 3.85 -13.83 -15.51
CA ALA A 82 4.22 -13.40 -16.86
C ALA A 82 5.65 -12.83 -16.93
N VAL A 83 6.09 -12.09 -15.90
CA VAL A 83 7.48 -11.59 -15.80
C VAL A 83 8.47 -12.76 -15.67
N ILE A 84 8.17 -13.76 -14.84
CA ILE A 84 9.03 -14.94 -14.67
C ILE A 84 9.16 -15.69 -16.01
N GLU A 85 8.04 -15.94 -16.70
CA GLU A 85 8.04 -16.60 -18.02
C GLU A 85 8.85 -15.80 -19.06
N LEU A 86 8.74 -14.48 -19.06
CA LEU A 86 9.55 -13.61 -19.93
C LEU A 86 11.05 -13.73 -19.64
N LEU A 87 11.42 -13.75 -18.37
CA LEU A 87 12.82 -13.83 -17.94
C LEU A 87 13.44 -15.22 -18.12
N GLU A 88 12.64 -16.27 -18.31
CA GLU A 88 13.13 -17.56 -18.79
C GLU A 88 13.59 -17.48 -20.25
N SER A 89 12.90 -16.67 -21.07
CA SER A 89 13.25 -16.43 -22.47
C SER A 89 14.36 -15.38 -22.64
N TYR A 90 14.41 -14.40 -21.73
CA TYR A 90 15.35 -13.28 -21.74
C TYR A 90 16.01 -13.13 -20.36
N PRO A 91 16.97 -14.00 -20.02
CA PRO A 91 17.58 -14.02 -18.70
C PRO A 91 18.35 -12.72 -18.44
N MET A 92 18.11 -12.12 -17.26
CA MET A 92 18.85 -10.94 -16.84
C MET A 92 20.34 -11.25 -16.58
N PRO A 93 21.24 -10.31 -16.84
CA PRO A 93 22.65 -10.42 -16.45
C PRO A 93 22.80 -10.70 -14.96
N LYS A 94 23.83 -11.46 -14.59
CA LYS A 94 24.15 -11.78 -13.18
C LYS A 94 24.36 -10.52 -12.34
N ASP A 95 24.86 -9.46 -12.96
CA ASP A 95 25.13 -8.15 -12.36
C ASP A 95 23.84 -7.42 -11.93
N LEU A 96 22.68 -7.83 -12.46
CA LEU A 96 21.34 -7.37 -12.12
C LEU A 96 20.61 -8.39 -11.23
N GLU A 97 21.31 -8.98 -10.26
CA GLU A 97 20.76 -9.99 -9.33
C GLU A 97 19.42 -9.60 -8.66
N PRO A 98 19.18 -8.33 -8.27
CA PRO A 98 17.86 -7.90 -7.78
C PRO A 98 16.71 -8.12 -8.78
N LEU A 99 17.02 -8.12 -10.08
CA LEU A 99 16.08 -8.39 -11.19
C LEU A 99 16.19 -9.82 -11.71
N SER A 100 16.79 -10.73 -10.96
CA SER A 100 16.93 -12.13 -11.39
C SER A 100 15.62 -12.92 -11.26
N ASN A 101 15.52 -14.00 -12.03
CA ASN A 101 14.45 -15.01 -11.89
C ASN A 101 14.25 -15.48 -10.46
N LYS A 102 15.34 -15.65 -9.70
CA LYS A 102 15.27 -16.08 -8.31
C LYS A 102 14.58 -15.03 -7.44
N SER A 103 14.90 -13.76 -7.63
CA SER A 103 14.29 -12.64 -6.90
C SER A 103 12.80 -12.54 -7.20
N PHE A 104 12.40 -12.58 -8.47
CA PHE A 104 10.99 -12.57 -8.87
C PHE A 104 10.23 -13.81 -8.40
N ALA A 105 10.82 -15.02 -8.51
CA ALA A 105 10.20 -16.25 -8.00
C ALA A 105 10.01 -16.24 -6.47
N LYS A 106 10.95 -15.66 -5.72
CA LYS A 106 10.80 -15.45 -4.27
C LYS A 106 9.64 -14.50 -3.99
N HIS A 107 9.54 -13.40 -4.73
CA HIS A 107 8.45 -12.45 -4.56
C HIS A 107 7.08 -13.03 -4.93
N HIS A 108 7.01 -13.80 -6.03
CA HIS A 108 5.81 -14.57 -6.40
C HIS A 108 5.34 -15.47 -5.26
N LYS A 109 6.26 -16.25 -4.64
CA LYS A 109 5.92 -17.09 -3.48
C LYS A 109 5.38 -16.28 -2.30
N SER A 110 5.93 -15.09 -2.03
CA SER A 110 5.40 -14.20 -0.99
C SER A 110 3.98 -13.71 -1.31
N ILE A 111 3.69 -13.39 -2.58
CA ILE A 111 2.33 -12.99 -3.02
C ILE A 111 1.36 -14.17 -2.85
N SER A 112 1.71 -15.36 -3.32
CA SER A 112 0.87 -16.56 -3.17
C SER A 112 0.59 -16.87 -1.69
N ALA A 113 1.59 -16.71 -0.82
CA ALA A 113 1.45 -16.88 0.62
C ALA A 113 0.50 -15.82 1.21
N ALA A 114 0.59 -14.55 0.77
CA ALA A 114 -0.30 -13.49 1.22
C ALA A 114 -1.77 -13.74 0.79
N ILE A 115 -2.02 -14.21 -0.44
CA ILE A 115 -3.35 -14.62 -0.89
C ILE A 115 -3.91 -15.73 0.01
N CYS A 116 -3.10 -16.76 0.27
CA CYS A 116 -3.48 -17.84 1.16
C CYS A 116 -3.79 -17.35 2.58
N SER A 117 -3.02 -16.40 3.10
CA SER A 117 -3.29 -15.78 4.40
C SER A 117 -4.63 -15.04 4.41
N ILE A 118 -4.92 -14.23 3.40
CA ILE A 118 -6.22 -13.52 3.28
C ILE A 118 -7.38 -14.51 3.22
N ASP A 119 -7.25 -15.60 2.44
CA ASP A 119 -8.29 -16.61 2.32
C ASP A 119 -8.55 -17.35 3.65
N ARG A 120 -7.52 -17.52 4.48
CA ARG A 120 -7.65 -18.12 5.82
C ARG A 120 -8.34 -17.22 6.84
N LEU A 121 -8.33 -15.89 6.66
CA LEU A 121 -8.95 -14.94 7.59
C LEU A 121 -10.46 -15.17 7.78
N LYS A 122 -11.13 -15.78 6.79
CA LYS A 122 -12.54 -16.18 6.91
C LYS A 122 -12.81 -17.18 8.03
N ASN A 123 -11.78 -17.93 8.44
CA ASN A 123 -11.86 -18.97 9.46
C ASN A 123 -11.24 -18.54 10.80
N CYS A 124 -10.64 -17.35 10.89
CA CYS A 124 -10.05 -16.84 12.11
C CYS A 124 -11.12 -16.18 13.00
N ASP A 125 -10.94 -16.21 14.32
CA ASP A 125 -11.70 -15.33 15.22
C ASP A 125 -11.07 -13.94 15.17
N LEU A 126 -11.67 -13.03 14.40
CA LEU A 126 -11.23 -11.64 14.26
C LEU A 126 -12.05 -10.70 15.16
N VAL A 127 -12.89 -11.25 16.04
CA VAL A 127 -13.69 -10.47 17.00
C VAL A 127 -12.92 -10.28 18.31
N ASN A 128 -12.16 -11.29 18.72
CA ASN A 128 -11.55 -11.36 20.05
C ASN A 128 -10.03 -11.18 20.04
N PHE A 129 -9.55 -10.09 19.42
CA PHE A 129 -8.14 -9.71 19.55
C PHE A 129 -7.78 -9.40 21.00
N THR A 130 -6.64 -9.90 21.46
CA THR A 130 -6.10 -9.55 22.76
C THR A 130 -5.51 -8.14 22.75
N LEU A 131 -5.27 -7.57 23.94
CA LEU A 131 -4.55 -6.29 24.01
C LEU A 131 -3.14 -6.38 23.41
N GLU A 132 -2.46 -7.52 23.59
CA GLU A 132 -1.13 -7.77 23.03
C GLU A 132 -1.14 -7.79 21.51
N ASP A 133 -2.13 -8.43 20.88
CA ASP A 133 -2.29 -8.41 19.42
C ASP A 133 -2.45 -6.97 18.89
N LEU A 134 -3.32 -6.20 19.56
CA LEU A 134 -3.63 -4.83 19.16
C LEU A 134 -2.45 -3.89 19.38
N ASP A 135 -1.72 -4.06 20.48
CA ASP A 135 -0.50 -3.30 20.77
C ASP A 135 0.60 -3.62 19.77
N GLY A 136 0.77 -4.90 19.39
CA GLY A 136 1.70 -5.29 18.34
C GLY A 136 1.36 -4.67 16.98
N PHE A 137 0.08 -4.58 16.62
CA PHE A 137 -0.34 -3.89 15.39
C PHE A 137 -0.06 -2.38 15.45
N LEU A 138 -0.39 -1.73 16.56
CA LEU A 138 -0.13 -0.29 16.74
C LEU A 138 1.37 0.02 16.74
N GLU A 139 2.19 -0.81 17.37
CA GLU A 139 3.66 -0.66 17.36
C GLU A 139 4.21 -0.71 15.93
N ILE A 140 3.74 -1.65 15.11
CA ILE A 140 4.10 -1.70 13.68
C ILE A 140 3.70 -0.41 12.98
N LEU A 141 2.47 0.09 13.19
CA LEU A 141 1.99 1.31 12.53
C LEU A 141 2.79 2.55 12.96
N THR A 142 3.06 2.73 14.25
CA THR A 142 3.86 3.84 14.77
C THR A 142 5.30 3.77 14.28
N GLY A 143 5.89 2.56 14.21
CA GLY A 143 7.22 2.36 13.63
C GLY A 143 7.29 2.73 12.15
N LEU A 144 6.26 2.40 11.37
CA LEU A 144 6.15 2.80 9.96
C LEU A 144 5.90 4.31 9.79
N GLU A 145 5.14 4.91 10.70
CA GLU A 145 4.81 6.34 10.66
C GLU A 145 6.06 7.22 10.85
N THR A 146 6.97 6.77 11.73
CA THR A 146 8.13 7.51 12.22
C THR A 146 9.45 7.06 11.59
N ILE A 147 9.41 6.24 10.54
CA ILE A 147 10.62 5.67 9.95
C ILE A 147 11.51 6.77 9.34
N GLU A 148 12.71 6.90 9.90
CA GLU A 148 13.78 7.68 9.31
C GLU A 148 14.66 6.76 8.47
N TYR A 149 14.92 7.15 7.22
CA TYR A 149 15.81 6.40 6.33
C TYR A 149 17.08 7.21 6.05
N ALA A 150 18.21 6.51 6.06
CA ALA A 150 19.50 7.04 5.64
C ALA A 150 20.04 6.20 4.49
N PHE A 151 20.54 6.86 3.44
CA PHE A 151 21.17 6.14 2.35
C PHE A 151 22.58 5.72 2.72
N PRO A 152 22.96 4.47 2.44
CA PRO A 152 24.36 4.08 2.44
C PRO A 152 25.17 5.04 1.59
N GLU A 153 26.35 5.46 2.05
CA GLU A 153 27.22 6.41 1.35
C GLU A 153 27.56 5.95 -0.08
N ASN A 154 27.58 4.63 -0.30
CA ASN A 154 27.86 4.01 -1.59
C ASN A 154 26.64 3.86 -2.52
N SER A 155 25.45 4.36 -2.15
CA SER A 155 24.21 4.21 -2.95
C SER A 155 24.37 4.70 -4.39
N ASN A 156 25.01 5.86 -4.59
CA ASN A 156 25.29 6.39 -5.93
C ASN A 156 26.16 5.43 -6.77
N SER A 157 27.16 4.82 -6.14
CA SER A 157 28.05 3.87 -6.82
C SER A 157 27.30 2.61 -7.22
N ILE A 158 26.43 2.10 -6.33
CA ILE A 158 25.59 0.93 -6.58
C ILE A 158 24.63 1.23 -7.74
N LEU A 159 23.87 2.32 -7.68
CA LEU A 159 22.90 2.70 -8.71
C LEU A 159 23.58 2.91 -10.07
N ARG A 160 24.74 3.57 -10.09
CA ARG A 160 25.55 3.73 -11.30
C ARG A 160 25.96 2.38 -11.90
N SER A 161 26.45 1.46 -11.08
CA SER A 161 26.81 0.11 -11.54
C SER A 161 25.61 -0.65 -12.12
N GLN A 162 24.44 -0.55 -11.46
CA GLN A 162 23.21 -1.18 -11.93
C GLN A 162 22.75 -0.59 -13.27
N MET A 163 22.77 0.74 -13.43
CA MET A 163 22.46 1.38 -14.72
C MET A 163 23.45 1.00 -15.82
N GLN A 164 24.75 0.87 -15.52
CA GLN A 164 25.73 0.40 -16.49
C GLN A 164 25.45 -1.03 -16.96
N ALA A 165 25.10 -1.92 -16.02
CA ALA A 165 24.71 -3.29 -16.35
C ALA A 165 23.45 -3.32 -17.23
N MET A 166 22.43 -2.50 -16.92
CA MET A 166 21.24 -2.34 -17.76
C MET A 166 21.58 -1.83 -19.17
N ALA A 167 22.45 -0.82 -19.29
CA ALA A 167 22.84 -0.28 -20.59
C ALA A 167 23.60 -1.32 -21.46
N ARG A 168 24.42 -2.18 -20.83
CA ARG A 168 25.07 -3.29 -21.54
C ARG A 168 24.02 -4.26 -22.06
N TYR A 169 23.13 -4.71 -21.18
CA TYR A 169 22.05 -5.65 -21.53
C TYR A 169 21.18 -5.16 -22.69
N PHE A 170 20.68 -3.92 -22.62
CA PHE A 170 19.90 -3.35 -23.73
C PHE A 170 20.70 -3.28 -25.05
N GLY A 171 22.01 -3.02 -24.96
CA GLY A 171 22.88 -3.05 -26.14
C GLY A 171 22.99 -4.41 -26.82
N GLU A 172 22.84 -5.51 -26.07
CA GLU A 172 22.92 -6.88 -26.58
C GLU A 172 21.65 -7.29 -27.34
N LEU A 173 20.50 -6.65 -27.07
CA LEU A 173 19.24 -6.93 -27.76
C LEU A 173 19.23 -6.45 -29.22
N GLY A 174 20.07 -5.47 -29.57
CA GLY A 174 20.28 -5.02 -30.95
C GLY A 174 19.10 -4.32 -31.64
N THR A 175 17.95 -4.13 -30.98
CA THR A 175 16.82 -3.37 -31.52
C THR A 175 17.10 -1.86 -31.51
N LYS A 176 16.42 -1.10 -32.37
CA LYS A 176 16.59 0.35 -32.45
C LYS A 176 16.27 1.00 -31.10
N GLU A 177 15.17 0.60 -30.50
CA GLU A 177 14.67 1.10 -29.21
C GLU A 177 15.66 0.78 -28.08
N ALA A 178 16.19 -0.45 -28.03
CA ALA A 178 17.14 -0.83 -26.98
C ALA A 178 18.49 -0.08 -27.11
N LEU A 179 18.93 0.20 -28.34
CA LEU A 179 20.11 1.02 -28.60
C LEU A 179 19.89 2.50 -28.22
N GLU A 180 18.69 3.02 -28.43
CA GLU A 180 18.29 4.35 -27.98
C GLU A 180 18.30 4.43 -26.45
N THR A 181 17.66 3.49 -25.75
CA THR A 181 17.67 3.39 -24.28
C THR A 181 19.09 3.28 -23.73
N LYS A 182 19.95 2.45 -24.33
CA LYS A 182 21.37 2.36 -23.96
C LYS A 182 22.05 3.73 -24.03
N ARG A 183 21.83 4.48 -25.12
CA ARG A 183 22.43 5.80 -25.31
C ARG A 183 21.96 6.79 -24.24
N GLU A 184 20.67 6.80 -23.93
CA GLU A 184 20.10 7.64 -22.87
C GLU A 184 20.72 7.35 -21.51
N ILE A 185 20.81 6.07 -21.11
CA ILE A 185 21.45 5.68 -19.86
C ILE A 185 22.90 6.14 -19.83
N LEU A 186 23.67 5.87 -20.89
CA LEU A 186 25.09 6.26 -20.93
C LEU A 186 25.27 7.78 -20.90
N ASN A 187 24.36 8.56 -21.51
CA ASN A 187 24.38 10.02 -21.45
C ASN A 187 24.14 10.54 -20.03
N ILE A 188 23.20 9.95 -19.27
CA ILE A 188 22.98 10.29 -17.86
C ILE A 188 24.25 9.99 -17.05
N LEU A 189 24.90 8.86 -17.33
CA LEU A 189 26.09 8.41 -16.62
C LEU A 189 27.38 9.13 -17.05
N ALA A 190 27.43 9.78 -18.21
CA ALA A 190 28.64 10.42 -18.71
C ALA A 190 29.16 11.52 -17.77
N ASP A 191 28.25 12.26 -17.13
CA ASP A 191 28.57 13.28 -16.14
C ASP A 191 28.30 12.73 -14.72
N LYS A 192 29.36 12.65 -13.91
CA LYS A 192 29.28 12.19 -12.52
C LYS A 192 28.35 13.08 -11.68
N LYS A 193 28.42 14.40 -11.84
CA LYS A 193 27.57 15.35 -11.10
C LYS A 193 26.12 15.23 -11.54
N LYS A 194 25.86 15.13 -12.86
CA LYS A 194 24.50 14.93 -13.40
C LYS A 194 23.88 13.63 -12.91
N SER A 195 24.62 12.51 -13.00
CA SER A 195 24.15 11.21 -12.50
C SER A 195 23.89 11.21 -10.99
N GLN A 196 24.76 11.85 -10.20
CA GLN A 196 24.56 11.98 -8.76
C GLN A 196 23.29 12.78 -8.42
N MET A 197 23.07 13.93 -9.09
CA MET A 197 21.85 14.70 -8.91
C MET A 197 20.60 13.91 -9.31
N TYR A 198 20.66 13.18 -10.43
CA TYR A 198 19.58 12.31 -10.88
C TYR A 198 19.22 11.27 -9.82
N PHE A 199 20.21 10.53 -9.28
CA PHE A 199 19.98 9.53 -8.25
C PHE A 199 19.49 10.14 -6.95
N GLN A 200 20.06 11.27 -6.51
CA GLN A 200 19.60 11.96 -5.32
C GLN A 200 18.14 12.38 -5.46
N ASN A 201 17.74 12.96 -6.59
CA ASN A 201 16.35 13.33 -6.85
C ASN A 201 15.43 12.11 -6.85
N LEU A 202 15.81 11.02 -7.55
CA LEU A 202 15.04 9.79 -7.57
C LEU A 202 14.81 9.25 -6.15
N MET A 203 15.87 9.20 -5.34
CA MET A 203 15.81 8.65 -3.99
C MET A 203 15.04 9.57 -3.02
N HIS A 204 15.25 10.89 -3.07
CA HIS A 204 14.54 11.85 -2.22
C HIS A 204 13.06 11.94 -2.54
N HIS A 205 12.64 11.63 -3.77
CA HIS A 205 11.23 11.65 -4.13
C HIS A 205 10.57 10.29 -3.94
N LEU A 206 11.11 9.22 -4.53
CA LEU A 206 10.44 7.91 -4.54
C LEU A 206 10.34 7.25 -3.18
N ILE A 207 11.32 7.47 -2.30
CA ILE A 207 11.39 6.73 -1.04
C ILE A 207 10.38 7.22 -0.02
N PRO A 208 10.21 8.54 0.20
CA PRO A 208 9.08 9.04 0.99
C PRO A 208 7.74 8.51 0.49
N ILE A 209 7.52 8.52 -0.84
CA ILE A 209 6.29 8.00 -1.44
C ILE A 209 6.11 6.52 -1.13
N GLN A 210 7.18 5.73 -1.21
CA GLN A 210 7.13 4.30 -0.93
C GLN A 210 6.82 4.02 0.55
N PHE A 211 7.41 4.79 1.47
CA PHE A 211 7.13 4.67 2.90
C PHE A 211 5.71 5.12 3.25
N ASP A 212 5.23 6.23 2.67
CA ASP A 212 3.84 6.66 2.79
C ASP A 212 2.89 5.56 2.29
N SER A 213 3.18 4.96 1.13
CA SER A 213 2.38 3.84 0.61
C SER A 213 2.39 2.64 1.55
N ILE A 214 3.54 2.27 2.12
CA ILE A 214 3.65 1.15 3.07
C ILE A 214 2.82 1.43 4.32
N PHE A 215 2.93 2.64 4.88
CA PHE A 215 2.15 3.04 6.06
C PHE A 215 0.63 3.03 5.78
N ILE A 216 0.22 3.58 4.63
CA ILE A 216 -1.18 3.58 4.18
C ILE A 216 -1.70 2.15 4.05
N ASP A 217 -0.98 1.29 3.33
CA ASP A 217 -1.39 -0.08 3.04
C ASP A 217 -1.54 -0.90 4.34
N HIS A 218 -0.59 -0.79 5.28
CA HIS A 218 -0.64 -1.50 6.56
C HIS A 218 -1.77 -0.96 7.45
N THR A 219 -1.95 0.35 7.50
CA THR A 219 -3.04 0.97 8.28
C THR A 219 -4.39 0.51 7.79
N PHE A 220 -4.62 0.56 6.47
CA PHE A 220 -5.88 0.14 5.86
C PHE A 220 -6.12 -1.35 6.00
N TYR A 221 -5.07 -2.17 5.89
CA TYR A 221 -5.14 -3.61 6.12
C TYR A 221 -5.53 -3.94 7.56
N PHE A 222 -4.85 -3.38 8.56
CA PHE A 222 -5.18 -3.63 9.96
C PHE A 222 -6.57 -3.09 10.32
N CYS A 223 -6.94 -1.89 9.89
CA CYS A 223 -8.30 -1.38 10.13
C CYS A 223 -9.38 -2.26 9.48
N ALA A 224 -9.15 -2.77 8.27
CA ALA A 224 -10.05 -3.73 7.64
C ALA A 224 -10.13 -5.05 8.43
N LEU A 225 -8.98 -5.57 8.86
CA LEU A 225 -8.87 -6.79 9.67
C LEU A 225 -9.68 -6.70 10.96
N LEU A 226 -9.53 -5.59 11.67
CA LEU A 226 -10.23 -5.35 12.92
C LEU A 226 -11.73 -5.25 12.68
N THR A 227 -12.19 -4.62 11.59
CA THR A 227 -13.60 -4.23 11.43
C THR A 227 -14.46 -5.23 10.66
N ILE A 228 -13.87 -6.20 9.95
CA ILE A 228 -14.59 -7.02 8.96
C ILE A 228 -15.65 -7.97 9.56
N GLN A 229 -15.34 -8.69 10.63
CA GLN A 229 -16.27 -9.67 11.22
C GLN A 229 -17.36 -9.02 12.08
N HIS A 230 -17.15 -7.76 12.45
CA HIS A 230 -18.09 -7.00 13.25
C HIS A 230 -19.26 -6.45 12.43
N SER A 231 -19.05 -6.20 11.14
CA SER A 231 -20.06 -5.66 10.21
C SER A 231 -21.39 -6.44 10.18
N SER A 232 -21.36 -7.74 10.46
CA SER A 232 -22.52 -8.63 10.42
C SER A 232 -23.11 -8.96 11.79
N ARG A 233 -22.29 -9.01 12.84
CA ARG A 233 -22.70 -9.41 14.20
C ARG A 233 -23.28 -8.26 15.03
N THR A 234 -22.96 -7.02 14.70
CA THR A 234 -23.29 -5.85 15.56
C THR A 234 -24.32 -4.91 14.95
N ARG A 235 -24.81 -5.26 13.75
CA ARG A 235 -25.75 -4.43 12.99
C ARG A 235 -27.19 -4.57 13.48
N TYR A 236 -27.61 -5.79 13.83
CA TYR A 236 -28.97 -6.08 14.28
C TYR A 236 -28.95 -7.03 15.48
N PRO A 237 -29.90 -6.90 16.43
CA PRO A 237 -30.13 -7.92 17.45
C PRO A 237 -30.39 -9.27 16.77
N LYS A 238 -29.56 -10.28 17.07
CA LYS A 238 -29.70 -11.65 16.57
C LYS A 238 -29.43 -12.63 17.70
N ASN A 239 -30.22 -13.70 17.75
CA ASN A 239 -30.09 -14.79 18.74
C ASN A 239 -30.05 -14.31 20.21
N GLY A 240 -30.78 -13.25 20.54
CA GLY A 240 -30.82 -12.69 21.91
C GLY A 240 -29.60 -11.85 22.31
N VAL A 241 -28.63 -11.65 21.40
CA VAL A 241 -27.48 -10.76 21.64
C VAL A 241 -27.86 -9.34 21.21
N ASN A 242 -27.87 -8.40 22.16
CA ASN A 242 -27.97 -6.98 21.85
C ASN A 242 -26.57 -6.47 21.45
N PRO A 243 -26.41 -5.87 20.25
CA PRO A 243 -25.14 -5.30 19.84
C PRO A 243 -24.55 -4.24 20.77
N GLU A 244 -25.38 -3.58 21.60
CA GLU A 244 -24.89 -2.65 22.62
C GLU A 244 -24.10 -3.35 23.73
N ASP A 245 -24.38 -4.63 23.99
CA ASP A 245 -23.71 -5.41 25.03
C ASP A 245 -22.37 -5.98 24.56
N ILE A 246 -22.08 -5.91 23.25
CA ILE A 246 -20.82 -6.42 22.66
C ILE A 246 -19.68 -5.42 22.88
N TYR A 247 -19.93 -4.13 22.68
CA TYR A 247 -18.89 -3.09 22.75
C TYR A 247 -18.93 -2.34 24.06
N THR A 248 -18.26 -2.89 25.06
CA THR A 248 -18.07 -2.24 26.35
C THR A 248 -16.68 -1.61 26.43
N LYS A 249 -16.47 -0.76 27.44
CA LYS A 249 -15.17 -0.09 27.67
C LYS A 249 -14.05 -1.08 27.94
N GLU A 250 -14.39 -2.26 28.47
CA GLU A 250 -13.46 -3.32 28.84
C GLU A 250 -12.99 -4.13 27.63
N LEU A 251 -13.71 -4.10 26.50
CA LEU A 251 -13.33 -4.84 25.31
C LEU A 251 -12.00 -4.30 24.74
N PRO A 252 -10.98 -5.14 24.48
CA PRO A 252 -9.66 -4.69 24.03
C PRO A 252 -9.70 -3.77 22.82
N ILE A 253 -10.52 -4.10 21.81
CA ILE A 253 -10.63 -3.28 20.61
C ILE A 253 -11.24 -1.91 20.89
N VAL A 254 -12.14 -1.77 21.87
CA VAL A 254 -12.68 -0.48 22.30
C VAL A 254 -11.61 0.33 23.01
N GLN A 255 -10.78 -0.29 23.85
CA GLN A 255 -9.70 0.39 24.56
C GLN A 255 -8.65 0.97 23.59
N LYS A 256 -8.32 0.23 22.53
CA LYS A 256 -7.31 0.63 21.53
C LYS A 256 -7.88 1.36 20.31
N GLN A 257 -9.21 1.47 20.22
CA GLN A 257 -9.90 1.99 19.04
C GLN A 257 -9.40 3.37 18.61
N LEU A 258 -9.19 4.29 19.57
CA LEU A 258 -8.73 5.64 19.28
C LEU A 258 -7.34 5.67 18.62
N GLY A 259 -6.43 4.79 19.02
CA GLY A 259 -5.10 4.70 18.39
C GLY A 259 -5.20 4.29 16.92
N PHE A 260 -6.04 3.30 16.60
CA PHE A 260 -6.29 2.92 15.20
C PHE A 260 -7.00 4.01 14.41
N MET A 261 -7.90 4.79 15.04
CA MET A 261 -8.52 5.94 14.38
C MET A 261 -7.51 7.03 14.06
N GLU A 262 -6.55 7.28 14.94
CA GLU A 262 -5.48 8.26 14.70
C GLU A 262 -4.60 7.82 13.52
N CYS A 263 -4.14 6.57 13.49
CA CYS A 263 -3.39 6.03 12.35
C CYS A 263 -4.22 6.10 11.05
N LEU A 264 -5.51 5.71 11.10
CA LEU A 264 -6.39 5.75 9.92
C LEU A 264 -6.55 7.17 9.38
N LYS A 265 -6.69 8.17 10.26
CA LYS A 265 -6.75 9.57 9.87
C LYS A 265 -5.48 9.99 9.14
N GLU A 266 -4.33 9.67 9.70
CA GLU A 266 -3.03 10.02 9.11
C GLU A 266 -2.84 9.32 7.74
N ALA A 267 -3.21 8.05 7.63
CA ALA A 267 -3.16 7.33 6.36
C ALA A 267 -4.08 7.95 5.29
N ILE A 268 -5.29 8.40 5.66
CA ILE A 268 -6.19 9.11 4.75
C ILE A 268 -5.57 10.42 4.27
N LEU A 269 -4.96 11.21 5.17
CA LEU A 269 -4.31 12.48 4.83
C LEU A 269 -3.10 12.29 3.90
N ARG A 270 -2.29 11.25 4.14
CA ARG A 270 -1.17 10.90 3.26
C ARG A 270 -1.65 10.47 1.87
N LEU A 271 -2.72 9.67 1.81
CA LEU A 271 -3.32 9.28 0.53
C LEU A 271 -3.91 10.48 -0.22
N GLU A 272 -4.54 11.42 0.49
CA GLU A 272 -5.04 12.67 -0.12
C GLU A 272 -3.90 13.50 -0.72
N LYS A 273 -2.80 13.66 0.02
CA LYS A 273 -1.59 14.34 -0.47
C LYS A 273 -1.01 13.64 -1.72
N MET A 274 -0.89 12.32 -1.69
CA MET A 274 -0.41 11.55 -2.85
C MET A 274 -1.35 11.68 -4.05
N ASN A 275 -2.66 11.67 -3.82
CA ASN A 275 -3.65 11.89 -4.87
C ASN A 275 -3.53 13.30 -5.46
N GLY A 276 -3.39 14.33 -4.63
CA GLY A 276 -3.13 15.71 -5.04
C GLY A 276 -1.92 15.84 -5.98
N ASN A 277 -0.85 15.09 -5.70
CA ASN A 277 0.40 15.13 -6.46
C ASN A 277 0.48 14.07 -7.57
N LYS A 278 -0.62 13.38 -7.91
CA LYS A 278 -0.60 12.22 -8.82
C LYS A 278 0.05 12.51 -10.19
N HIS A 279 -0.13 13.71 -10.73
CA HIS A 279 0.50 14.11 -12.00
C HIS A 279 2.02 14.26 -11.87
N GLU A 280 2.52 14.80 -10.76
CA GLU A 280 3.96 14.89 -10.48
C GLU A 280 4.56 13.49 -10.29
N LEU A 281 3.83 12.60 -9.61
CA LEU A 281 4.18 11.20 -9.43
C LEU A 281 4.29 10.44 -10.77
N GLN A 282 3.35 10.68 -11.69
CA GLN A 282 3.39 10.11 -13.03
C GLN A 282 4.57 10.67 -13.84
N ASN A 283 4.90 11.94 -13.65
CA ASN A 283 6.00 12.61 -14.34
C ASN A 283 7.39 12.17 -13.86
N LEU A 284 7.55 11.74 -12.60
CA LEU A 284 8.83 11.23 -12.07
C LEU A 284 9.40 10.07 -12.91
N PHE A 285 8.52 9.27 -13.54
CA PHE A 285 8.91 8.14 -14.38
C PHE A 285 8.83 8.43 -15.88
N SER A 286 8.09 9.48 -16.27
CA SER A 286 7.88 9.85 -17.67
C SER A 286 8.97 10.78 -18.20
N ASN A 287 9.66 11.52 -17.30
CA ASN A 287 10.70 12.48 -17.65
C ASN A 287 12.10 11.98 -17.22
N LEU A 288 12.61 10.94 -17.90
CA LEU A 288 14.06 10.65 -17.92
C LEU A 288 14.86 11.75 -18.65
N THR A 289 14.17 12.61 -19.38
CA THR A 289 14.67 13.86 -19.96
C THR A 289 14.72 14.98 -18.90
N ILE A 290 15.50 14.80 -17.83
CA ILE A 290 15.79 15.92 -16.93
C ILE A 290 16.79 16.87 -17.60
N ALA A 291 16.26 18.06 -17.90
CA ALA A 291 16.87 19.37 -18.07
C ALA A 291 18.11 19.45 -18.99
N GLN A 292 17.90 20.09 -20.15
CA GLN A 292 18.93 20.87 -20.83
C GLN A 292 19.27 22.10 -20.00
#